data_AF-A0A4Y2EU86-F1
#
_entry.id   AF-A0A4Y2EU86-F1
#
_cell.length_a   1.000
_cell.length_b   1.000
_cell.length_c   1.000
_cell.angle_alpha   90.00
_cell.angle_beta   90.00
_cell.angle_gamma   90.00
#
_symmetry.space_group_name_H-M   'P 1'
#
loop_
_entity.id
_entity.type
_entity.pdbx_description
1 polymer ?
#
loop_
_entity_poly.entity_id
_entity_poly.type
_entity_poly.pdbx_seq_one_letter_code
_entity_poly.pdbx_strand_id
1 'polypeptide(L)'
;MTKPKLEMRHRMQKFDPKEGDISLYLYLKRQARRVEINEDLRVSHLIGLLPYEMSQLTARESEEVSNDYSHIKKLLLKRYKFSAEKFRQKFNHHTKSAVSNWTDFLYELRNYFEEWLKGLEVKTFAELSDLIVTEQIKRRVPWEVKEHFIDEWADIKSPEVLAKRMDECLKPLEEKVVQWFFKGEISNF
;
A
#
# COMPACT_ATOMS: atom_id res chain seq x y z
N MET A 1 -26.09 -30.90 13.61
CA MET A 1 -24.87 -30.15 13.96
C MET A 1 -24.08 -29.88 12.68
N THR A 2 -24.26 -28.74 12.05
CA THR A 2 -23.54 -28.38 10.82
C THR A 2 -23.71 -26.88 10.56
N LYS A 3 -22.62 -26.23 10.11
CA LYS A 3 -22.51 -24.89 9.46
C LYS A 3 -21.64 -23.77 10.10
N PRO A 4 -20.50 -24.03 10.76
CA PRO A 4 -19.50 -22.96 10.96
C PRO A 4 -18.93 -22.45 9.63
N LYS A 5 -18.77 -23.34 8.63
CA LYS A 5 -18.21 -23.03 7.30
C LYS A 5 -19.09 -22.11 6.45
N LEU A 6 -20.42 -22.12 6.63
CA LEU A 6 -21.33 -21.31 5.81
C LEU A 6 -21.41 -19.86 6.31
N GLU A 7 -21.37 -19.66 7.64
CA GLU A 7 -21.39 -18.30 8.23
C GLU A 7 -20.14 -17.48 7.88
N MET A 8 -18.98 -18.14 7.73
CA MET A 8 -17.76 -17.46 7.33
C MET A 8 -17.88 -16.81 5.95
N ARG A 9 -18.50 -17.50 4.97
CA ARG A 9 -18.71 -16.96 3.61
C ARG A 9 -19.65 -15.75 3.59
N HIS A 10 -20.58 -15.65 4.52
CA HIS A 10 -21.50 -14.50 4.62
C HIS A 10 -20.88 -13.31 5.36
N ARG A 11 -19.88 -13.54 6.23
CA ARG A 11 -19.07 -12.49 6.87
C ARG A 11 -17.91 -11.98 6.02
N MET A 12 -17.59 -12.66 4.93
CA MET A 12 -16.68 -12.11 3.93
C MET A 12 -17.34 -10.87 3.34
N GLN A 13 -16.82 -9.70 3.69
CA GLN A 13 -16.96 -8.51 2.86
C GLN A 13 -16.72 -8.96 1.42
N LYS A 14 -17.72 -8.79 0.53
CA LYS A 14 -17.69 -9.28 -0.85
C LYS A 14 -16.29 -9.06 -1.42
N PHE A 15 -15.58 -10.15 -1.69
CA PHE A 15 -14.26 -10.11 -2.29
C PHE A 15 -14.40 -9.40 -3.62
N ASP A 16 -13.88 -8.19 -3.72
CA ASP A 16 -13.78 -7.48 -4.99
C ASP A 16 -12.48 -7.93 -5.65
N PRO A 17 -12.52 -8.62 -6.80
CA PRO A 17 -11.32 -9.02 -7.53
C PRO A 17 -10.47 -7.82 -8.01
N LYS A 18 -11.04 -6.61 -8.06
CA LYS A 18 -10.35 -5.37 -8.45
C LYS A 18 -9.67 -4.67 -7.27
N GLU A 19 -10.29 -4.64 -6.10
CA GLU A 19 -9.62 -4.28 -4.82
C GLU A 19 -8.90 -5.47 -4.17
N GLY A 20 -8.87 -6.59 -4.89
CA GLY A 20 -8.47 -7.91 -4.47
C GLY A 20 -7.17 -7.89 -3.69
N ASP A 21 -7.06 -8.87 -2.82
CA ASP A 21 -5.80 -9.34 -2.26
C ASP A 21 -5.37 -8.67 -0.94
N ILE A 22 -5.55 -7.35 -0.77
CA ILE A 22 -5.18 -6.65 0.50
C ILE A 22 -6.21 -6.92 1.59
N SER A 23 -7.50 -6.77 1.26
CA SER A 23 -8.60 -6.97 2.19
C SER A 23 -8.61 -8.41 2.71
N LEU A 24 -8.26 -9.38 1.85
CA LEU A 24 -8.08 -10.77 2.23
C LEU A 24 -6.88 -10.95 3.17
N TYR A 25 -5.71 -10.39 2.84
CA TYR A 25 -4.53 -10.42 3.71
C TYR A 25 -4.82 -9.83 5.11
N LEU A 26 -5.49 -8.68 5.17
CA LEU A 26 -5.88 -8.03 6.41
C LEU A 26 -6.89 -8.83 7.22
N TYR A 27 -7.91 -9.36 6.55
CA TYR A 27 -8.90 -10.22 7.17
C TYR A 27 -8.23 -11.43 7.82
N LEU A 28 -7.34 -12.10 7.09
CA LEU A 28 -6.57 -13.25 7.59
C LEU A 28 -5.69 -12.86 8.78
N LYS A 29 -4.99 -11.72 8.71
CA LYS A 29 -4.16 -11.22 9.82
C LYS A 29 -5.00 -10.88 11.06
N ARG A 30 -6.21 -10.33 10.87
CA ARG A 30 -7.17 -10.03 11.94
C ARG A 30 -7.70 -11.33 12.58
N GLN A 31 -8.07 -12.33 11.78
CA GLN A 31 -8.53 -13.63 12.28
C GLN A 31 -7.41 -14.36 13.05
N ALA A 32 -6.17 -14.32 12.55
CA ALA A 32 -5.01 -14.92 13.21
C ALA A 32 -4.73 -14.36 14.60
N ARG A 33 -5.09 -13.09 14.86
CA ARG A 33 -5.05 -12.47 16.20
C ARG A 33 -6.26 -12.79 17.07
N ARG A 34 -7.46 -12.91 16.48
CA ARG A 34 -8.71 -13.13 17.24
C ARG A 34 -8.84 -14.55 17.79
N VAL A 35 -8.25 -15.53 17.12
CA VAL A 35 -8.55 -16.95 17.39
C VAL A 35 -7.36 -17.68 18.03
N GLU A 36 -6.22 -17.01 18.29
CA GLU A 36 -5.02 -17.65 18.88
C GLU A 36 -4.70 -19.00 18.18
N ILE A 37 -4.91 -19.03 16.85
CA ILE A 37 -4.89 -20.26 16.07
C ILE A 37 -3.49 -20.86 16.17
N ASN A 38 -3.43 -22.11 16.64
CA ASN A 38 -2.22 -22.93 16.67
C ASN A 38 -1.51 -22.86 15.31
N GLU A 39 -0.20 -22.66 15.30
CA GLU A 39 0.54 -22.32 14.06
C GLU A 39 0.33 -23.35 12.95
N ASP A 40 0.19 -24.62 13.34
CA ASP A 40 -0.07 -25.76 12.46
C ASP A 40 -1.41 -25.69 11.71
N LEU A 41 -2.42 -25.01 12.27
CA LEU A 41 -3.75 -24.86 11.68
C LEU A 41 -3.93 -23.52 10.96
N ARG A 42 -3.00 -22.56 11.14
CA ARG A 42 -3.09 -21.26 10.48
C ARG A 42 -3.06 -21.39 8.97
N VAL A 43 -2.19 -22.27 8.46
CA VAL A 43 -1.94 -22.33 7.01
C VAL A 43 -2.99 -23.13 6.26
N SER A 44 -3.47 -24.24 6.83
CA SER A 44 -4.60 -24.98 6.27
C SER A 44 -5.88 -24.13 6.22
N HIS A 45 -6.12 -23.31 7.25
CA HIS A 45 -7.23 -22.35 7.26
C HIS A 45 -7.03 -21.22 6.25
N LEU A 46 -5.79 -20.74 6.09
CA LEU A 46 -5.41 -19.73 5.10
C LEU A 46 -5.68 -20.23 3.68
N ILE A 47 -5.17 -21.42 3.32
CA ILE A 47 -5.33 -22.03 1.99
C ILE A 47 -6.82 -22.26 1.67
N GLY A 48 -7.62 -22.68 2.66
CA GLY A 48 -9.06 -22.84 2.49
C GLY A 48 -9.83 -21.53 2.26
N LEU A 49 -9.24 -20.38 2.58
CA LEU A 49 -9.80 -19.04 2.40
C LEU A 49 -9.23 -18.31 1.17
N LEU A 50 -8.19 -18.86 0.52
CA LEU A 50 -7.58 -18.27 -0.66
C LEU A 50 -8.47 -18.46 -1.91
N PRO A 51 -8.46 -17.49 -2.85
CA PRO A 51 -9.04 -17.68 -4.17
C PRO A 51 -8.45 -18.90 -4.88
N TYR A 52 -9.22 -19.47 -5.81
CA TYR A 52 -8.85 -20.69 -6.52
C TYR A 52 -7.50 -20.58 -7.23
N GLU A 53 -7.15 -19.42 -7.80
CA GLU A 53 -5.85 -19.25 -8.46
C GLU A 53 -4.67 -19.30 -7.47
N MET A 54 -4.90 -18.95 -6.20
CA MET A 54 -3.87 -18.96 -5.16
C MET A 54 -3.74 -20.32 -4.48
N SER A 55 -4.85 -21.03 -4.27
CA SER A 55 -4.80 -22.40 -3.75
C SER A 55 -4.11 -23.36 -4.72
N GLN A 56 -4.21 -23.10 -6.03
CA GLN A 56 -3.45 -23.79 -7.08
C GLN A 56 -1.93 -23.54 -6.99
N LEU A 57 -1.49 -22.35 -6.57
CA LEU A 57 -0.07 -22.05 -6.40
C LEU A 57 0.49 -22.71 -5.14
N THR A 58 -0.27 -22.73 -4.05
CA THR A 58 0.12 -23.43 -2.83
C THR A 58 0.11 -24.95 -3.00
N ALA A 59 -0.75 -25.49 -3.86
CA ALA A 59 -0.79 -26.92 -4.18
C ALA A 59 0.38 -27.40 -5.07
N ARG A 60 1.15 -26.48 -5.67
CA ARG A 60 2.36 -26.79 -6.45
C ARG A 60 3.63 -26.80 -5.59
N GLU A 61 3.57 -26.26 -4.37
CA GLU A 61 4.65 -26.31 -3.39
C GLU A 61 4.60 -27.63 -2.61
N SER A 62 5.74 -28.11 -2.10
CA SER A 62 5.81 -29.34 -1.30
C SER A 62 5.09 -29.20 0.05
N GLU A 63 4.57 -30.31 0.58
CA GLU A 63 3.77 -30.39 1.82
C GLU A 63 4.46 -29.75 3.05
N GLU A 64 5.79 -29.82 3.12
CA GLU A 64 6.62 -29.23 4.18
C GLU A 64 6.73 -27.69 4.11
N VAL A 65 6.65 -27.11 2.91
CA VAL A 65 6.73 -25.65 2.67
C VAL A 65 5.34 -25.02 2.71
N SER A 66 4.32 -25.81 2.39
CA SER A 66 2.90 -25.44 2.42
C SER A 66 2.37 -25.15 3.82
N ASN A 67 3.05 -25.58 4.89
CA ASN A 67 2.68 -25.27 6.28
C ASN A 67 3.45 -24.09 6.91
N ASP A 68 4.37 -23.44 6.17
CA ASP A 68 5.06 -22.23 6.67
C ASP A 68 4.26 -20.95 6.35
N TYR A 69 3.68 -20.34 7.38
CA TYR A 69 2.96 -19.07 7.26
C TYR A 69 3.83 -17.94 6.69
N SER A 70 5.13 -17.91 7.00
CA SER A 70 6.08 -16.93 6.47
C SER A 70 6.27 -17.11 4.97
N HIS A 71 6.38 -18.35 4.52
CA HIS A 71 6.49 -18.69 3.10
C HIS A 71 5.23 -18.32 2.33
N ILE A 72 4.05 -18.72 2.80
CA ILE A 72 2.78 -18.39 2.13
C ILE A 72 2.54 -16.88 2.15
N LYS A 73 2.88 -16.18 3.25
CA LYS A 73 2.86 -14.72 3.30
C LYS A 73 3.76 -14.11 2.22
N LYS A 74 5.00 -14.60 2.06
CA LYS A 74 5.92 -14.11 1.02
C LYS A 74 5.39 -14.38 -0.40
N LEU A 75 4.81 -15.56 -0.65
CA LEU A 75 4.19 -15.90 -1.93
C LEU A 75 3.01 -14.97 -2.25
N LEU A 76 2.16 -14.69 -1.26
CA LEU A 76 1.05 -13.73 -1.40
C LEU A 76 1.58 -12.34 -1.72
N LEU A 77 2.57 -11.86 -0.97
CA LEU A 77 3.19 -10.55 -1.20
C LEU A 77 3.82 -10.44 -2.60
N LYS A 78 4.51 -11.49 -3.06
CA LYS A 78 5.15 -11.54 -4.37
C LYS A 78 4.14 -11.60 -5.51
N ARG A 79 3.16 -12.51 -5.42
CA ARG A 79 2.17 -12.74 -6.47
C ARG A 79 1.26 -11.54 -6.70
N TYR A 80 0.87 -10.88 -5.61
CA TYR A 80 0.01 -9.71 -5.65
C TYR A 80 0.77 -8.39 -5.78
N LYS A 81 2.10 -8.45 -5.95
CA LYS A 81 2.99 -7.28 -6.06
C LYS A 81 2.71 -6.28 -4.93
N PHE A 82 2.63 -6.77 -3.69
CA PHE A 82 2.50 -5.92 -2.51
C PHE A 82 3.79 -5.17 -2.26
N SER A 83 3.95 -4.05 -2.96
CA SER A 83 5.00 -3.09 -2.70
C SER A 83 4.60 -2.17 -1.55
N ALA A 84 5.60 -1.54 -0.94
CA ALA A 84 5.42 -0.46 0.02
C ALA A 84 4.48 0.63 -0.54
N GLU A 85 4.56 0.90 -1.85
CA GLU A 85 3.71 1.85 -2.56
C GLU A 85 2.22 1.50 -2.53
N LYS A 86 1.84 0.22 -2.66
CA LYS A 86 0.42 -0.17 -2.54
C LYS A 86 -0.12 0.08 -1.14
N PHE A 87 0.67 -0.23 -0.11
CA PHE A 87 0.28 0.04 1.28
C PHE A 87 0.17 1.54 1.56
N ARG A 88 1.08 2.36 1.00
CA ARG A 88 0.99 3.82 1.03
C ARG A 88 -0.31 4.33 0.41
N GLN A 89 -0.64 3.86 -0.79
CA GLN A 89 -1.87 4.26 -1.49
C GLN A 89 -3.11 3.89 -0.68
N LYS A 90 -3.17 2.68 -0.12
CA LYS A 90 -4.27 2.28 0.77
C LYS A 90 -4.30 3.14 2.03
N PHE A 91 -3.19 3.36 2.72
CA PHE A 91 -3.15 4.26 3.89
C PHE A 91 -3.70 5.66 3.57
N ASN A 92 -3.38 6.21 2.40
CA ASN A 92 -3.79 7.56 2.01
C ASN A 92 -5.26 7.68 1.58
N HIS A 93 -5.81 6.66 0.90
CA HIS A 93 -7.16 6.71 0.30
C HIS A 93 -8.19 5.85 1.04
N HIS A 94 -7.79 5.14 2.09
CA HIS A 94 -8.71 4.26 2.81
C HIS A 94 -9.77 5.06 3.55
N THR A 95 -11.02 4.76 3.23
CA THR A 95 -12.20 5.36 3.86
C THR A 95 -12.95 4.29 4.64
N LYS A 96 -13.63 4.72 5.71
CA LYS A 96 -14.42 3.79 6.53
C LYS A 96 -15.58 3.27 5.70
N SER A 97 -15.70 1.94 5.60
CA SER A 97 -16.89 1.33 5.00
C SER A 97 -18.14 1.61 5.84
N ALA A 98 -19.30 1.68 5.19
CA ALA A 98 -20.59 1.81 5.88
C ALA A 98 -20.86 0.63 6.85
N VAL A 99 -20.31 -0.55 6.55
CA VAL A 99 -20.55 -1.80 7.28
C VAL A 99 -19.51 -2.06 8.38
N SER A 100 -18.35 -1.40 8.32
CA SER A 100 -17.28 -1.59 9.32
C SER A 100 -17.43 -0.67 10.52
N ASN A 101 -17.06 -1.17 11.70
CA ASN A 101 -16.92 -0.34 12.90
C ASN A 101 -15.57 0.42 12.89
N TRP A 102 -15.43 1.39 13.79
CA TRP A 102 -14.23 2.21 13.91
C TRP A 102 -12.98 1.43 14.35
N THR A 103 -13.15 0.38 15.15
CA THR A 103 -12.04 -0.49 15.59
C THR A 103 -11.43 -1.25 14.43
N ASP A 104 -12.27 -1.77 13.53
CA ASP A 104 -11.83 -2.46 12.33
C ASP A 104 -11.11 -1.48 11.38
N PHE A 105 -11.65 -0.28 11.18
CA PHE A 105 -11.00 0.77 10.39
C PHE A 105 -9.62 1.18 10.96
N LEU A 106 -9.53 1.40 12.28
CA LEU A 106 -8.27 1.71 12.96
C LEU A 106 -7.24 0.59 12.74
N TYR A 107 -7.66 -0.66 12.85
CA TYR A 107 -6.79 -1.81 12.64
C TYR A 107 -6.25 -1.87 11.21
N GLU A 108 -7.11 -1.65 10.22
CA GLU A 108 -6.73 -1.63 8.80
C GLU A 108 -5.75 -0.50 8.51
N LEU A 109 -6.07 0.70 8.98
CA LEU A 109 -5.24 1.89 8.81
C LEU A 109 -3.86 1.72 9.44
N ARG A 110 -3.80 1.24 10.69
CA ARG A 110 -2.54 0.95 11.38
C ARG A 110 -1.74 -0.13 10.64
N ASN A 111 -2.40 -1.16 10.13
CA ASN A 111 -1.72 -2.21 9.41
C ASN A 111 -1.11 -1.71 8.08
N TYR A 112 -1.85 -0.90 7.31
CA TYR A 112 -1.31 -0.29 6.09
C TYR A 112 -0.08 0.55 6.39
N PHE A 113 -0.14 1.35 7.45
CA PHE A 113 0.98 2.16 7.88
C PHE A 113 2.19 1.31 8.26
N GLU A 114 2.02 0.31 9.13
CA GLU A 114 3.12 -0.56 9.57
C GLU A 114 3.75 -1.37 8.43
N GLU A 115 2.95 -1.93 7.51
CA GLU A 115 3.48 -2.68 6.36
C GLU A 115 4.15 -1.76 5.33
N TRP A 116 3.68 -0.52 5.19
CA TRP A 116 4.36 0.49 4.38
C TRP A 116 5.73 0.85 4.97
N LEU A 117 5.82 1.13 6.27
CA LEU A 117 7.09 1.41 6.96
C LEU A 117 8.07 0.24 6.86
N LYS A 118 7.59 -1.00 7.04
CA LYS A 118 8.40 -2.22 6.87
C LYS A 118 8.91 -2.34 5.43
N GLY A 119 8.06 -2.09 4.44
CA GLY A 119 8.45 -2.16 3.03
C GLY A 119 9.48 -1.10 2.62
N LEU A 120 9.55 0.02 3.34
CA LEU A 120 10.56 1.06 3.15
C LEU A 120 11.77 0.93 4.10
N GLU A 121 11.77 -0.08 4.97
CA GLU A 121 12.77 -0.33 6.02
C GLU A 121 13.01 0.86 6.96
N VAL A 122 11.97 1.63 7.29
CA VAL A 122 12.07 2.76 8.22
C VAL A 122 12.29 2.24 9.65
N LYS A 123 13.39 2.67 10.29
CA LYS A 123 13.82 2.17 11.62
C LYS A 123 13.82 3.26 12.69
N THR A 124 13.99 4.51 12.30
CA THR A 124 14.14 5.64 13.23
C THR A 124 12.97 6.62 13.15
N PHE A 125 12.78 7.39 14.22
CA PHE A 125 11.79 8.48 14.22
C PHE A 125 12.14 9.58 13.20
N ALA A 126 13.43 9.85 12.97
CA ALA A 126 13.88 10.84 11.98
C ALA A 126 13.45 10.42 10.57
N GLU A 127 13.76 9.18 10.16
CA GLU A 127 13.34 8.64 8.86
C GLU A 127 11.81 8.64 8.70
N LEU A 128 11.07 8.35 9.78
CA LEU A 128 9.62 8.44 9.77
C LEU A 128 9.14 9.88 9.59
N SER A 129 9.74 10.84 10.30
CA SER A 129 9.42 12.27 10.20
C SER A 129 9.61 12.75 8.76
N ASP A 130 10.78 12.46 8.18
CA ASP A 130 11.14 12.80 6.80
C ASP A 130 10.15 12.19 5.81
N LEU A 131 9.79 10.92 5.98
CA LEU A 131 8.81 10.24 5.14
C LEU A 131 7.44 10.92 5.20
N ILE A 132 6.95 11.26 6.39
CA ILE A 132 5.65 11.89 6.56
C ILE A 132 5.64 13.31 5.94
N VAL A 133 6.69 14.10 6.17
CA VAL A 133 6.82 15.45 5.59
C VAL A 133 6.89 15.37 4.07
N THR A 134 7.72 14.46 3.54
CA THR A 134 7.84 14.17 2.10
C THR A 134 6.48 13.86 1.49
N GLU A 135 5.68 13.00 2.14
CA GLU A 135 4.37 12.62 1.64
C GLU A 135 3.35 13.76 1.71
N GLN A 136 3.47 14.68 2.67
CA GLN A 136 2.67 15.90 2.68
C GLN A 136 3.02 16.84 1.53
N ILE A 137 4.29 16.96 1.17
CA ILE A 137 4.72 17.74 -0.01
C ILE A 137 4.19 17.08 -1.27
N LYS A 138 4.41 15.77 -1.45
CA LYS A 138 3.93 15.00 -2.62
C LYS A 138 2.43 15.15 -2.90
N ARG A 139 1.60 15.28 -1.86
CA ARG A 139 0.14 15.49 -2.00
C ARG A 139 -0.25 16.87 -2.54
N ARG A 140 0.63 17.86 -2.41
CA ARG A 140 0.40 19.25 -2.85
C ARG A 140 0.94 19.52 -4.25
N VAL A 141 1.67 18.56 -4.81
CA VAL A 141 2.35 18.72 -6.09
C VAL A 141 1.37 18.45 -7.22
N PRO A 142 1.22 19.41 -8.17
CA PRO A 142 0.39 19.20 -9.35
C PRO A 142 0.86 17.98 -10.16
N TRP A 143 -0.08 17.35 -10.87
CA TRP A 143 0.21 16.15 -11.66
C TRP A 143 1.27 16.41 -12.73
N GLU A 144 1.22 17.59 -13.35
CA GLU A 144 2.12 18.04 -14.41
C GLU A 144 3.58 18.02 -13.95
N VAL A 145 3.83 18.42 -12.70
CA VAL A 145 5.18 18.37 -12.10
C VAL A 145 5.55 16.94 -11.73
N LYS A 146 4.60 16.18 -11.17
CA LYS A 146 4.82 14.80 -10.75
C LYS A 146 5.18 13.86 -11.91
N GLU A 147 4.60 14.04 -13.09
CA GLU A 147 4.83 13.18 -14.26
C GLU A 147 6.32 13.13 -14.66
N HIS A 148 7.06 14.22 -14.46
CA HIS A 148 8.50 14.31 -14.73
C HIS A 148 9.35 13.40 -13.84
N PHE A 149 8.80 12.92 -12.73
CA PHE A 149 9.51 12.14 -11.72
C PHE A 149 8.88 10.77 -11.49
N ILE A 150 8.01 10.29 -12.38
CA ILE A 150 7.15 9.13 -12.10
C ILE A 150 7.94 7.87 -11.70
N ASP A 151 9.12 7.67 -12.28
CA ASP A 151 9.98 6.51 -12.03
C ASP A 151 10.68 6.57 -10.66
N GLU A 152 11.00 7.77 -10.18
CA GLU A 152 11.72 7.98 -8.91
C GLU A 152 10.79 8.42 -7.77
N TRP A 153 9.52 8.73 -8.06
CA TRP A 153 8.58 9.34 -7.11
C TRP A 153 8.36 8.52 -5.86
N ALA A 154 8.38 7.18 -5.98
CA ALA A 154 8.21 6.27 -4.85
C ALA A 154 9.44 6.22 -3.94
N ASP A 155 10.63 6.49 -4.49
CA ASP A 155 11.91 6.28 -3.81
C ASP A 155 12.43 7.53 -3.07
N ILE A 156 11.91 8.72 -3.42
CA ILE A 156 12.25 9.95 -2.71
C ILE A 156 11.62 9.92 -1.31
N LYS A 157 12.45 9.79 -0.27
CA LYS A 157 12.06 9.76 1.15
C LYS A 157 12.46 11.03 1.93
N SER A 158 13.42 11.80 1.44
CA SER A 158 13.87 13.04 2.09
C SER A 158 13.06 14.24 1.57
N PRO A 159 12.53 15.07 2.47
CA PRO A 159 11.76 16.24 2.08
C PRO A 159 12.65 17.32 1.45
N GLU A 160 13.91 17.44 1.88
CA GLU A 160 14.88 18.40 1.32
C GLU A 160 15.24 18.04 -0.13
N VAL A 161 15.50 16.76 -0.39
CA VAL A 161 15.79 16.28 -1.75
C VAL A 161 14.58 16.48 -2.65
N LEU A 162 13.37 16.20 -2.16
CA LEU A 162 12.13 16.42 -2.90
C LEU A 162 11.94 17.91 -3.25
N ALA A 163 12.07 18.79 -2.25
CA ALA A 163 11.90 20.23 -2.43
C ALA A 163 12.89 20.80 -3.44
N LYS A 164 14.18 20.46 -3.29
CA LYS A 164 15.24 20.92 -4.20
C LYS A 164 14.96 20.50 -5.65
N ARG A 165 14.53 19.25 -5.87
CA ARG A 165 14.18 18.76 -7.21
C ARG A 165 12.96 19.46 -7.80
N MET A 166 11.97 19.80 -6.96
CA MET A 166 10.81 20.57 -7.40
C MET A 166 11.22 21.98 -7.83
N ASP A 167 12.05 22.65 -7.05
CA ASP A 167 12.56 23.98 -7.39
C ASP A 167 13.37 23.95 -8.70
N GLU A 168 14.22 22.93 -8.90
CA GLU A 168 14.97 22.73 -10.14
C GLU A 168 14.07 22.51 -11.36
N CYS A 169 12.94 21.81 -11.21
CA CYS A 169 11.96 21.61 -12.27
C CYS A 169 11.16 22.89 -12.60
N LEU A 170 10.93 23.74 -11.61
CA LEU A 170 10.15 24.98 -11.75
C LEU A 170 10.98 26.15 -12.30
N LYS A 171 12.30 26.18 -12.07
CA LYS A 171 13.21 27.23 -12.59
C LYS A 171 13.08 27.48 -14.11
N PRO A 172 13.10 26.45 -14.98
CA PRO A 172 12.97 26.67 -16.42
C PRO A 172 11.59 27.22 -16.84
N LEU A 173 10.54 26.95 -16.05
CA LEU A 173 9.20 27.48 -16.30
C LEU A 173 9.13 28.95 -15.89
N GLU A 174 9.69 29.31 -14.74
CA GLU A 174 9.79 30.70 -14.30
C GLU A 174 10.64 31.53 -15.25
N GLU A 175 11.81 31.04 -15.66
CA GLU A 175 12.67 31.71 -16.65
C GLU A 175 11.97 31.90 -18.00
N LYS A 176 11.20 30.90 -18.47
CA LYS A 176 10.42 31.03 -19.71
C LYS A 176 9.29 32.03 -19.57
N VAL A 177 8.57 32.05 -18.45
CA VAL A 177 7.51 33.03 -18.18
C VAL A 177 8.08 34.44 -18.12
N VAL A 178 9.19 34.61 -17.40
CA VAL A 178 9.93 35.88 -17.30
C VAL A 178 10.41 36.34 -18.67
N GLN A 179 11.05 35.48 -19.46
CA GLN A 179 11.46 35.81 -20.83
C GLN A 179 10.29 36.14 -21.75
N TRP A 180 9.15 35.46 -21.61
CA TRP A 180 7.95 35.75 -22.40
C TRP A 180 7.35 37.11 -22.02
N PHE A 181 7.30 37.43 -20.72
CA PHE A 181 6.87 38.74 -20.22
C PHE A 181 7.73 39.87 -20.78
N PHE A 182 9.07 39.74 -20.69
CA PHE A 182 9.98 40.73 -21.23
C PHE A 182 9.97 40.80 -22.76
N LYS A 183 9.81 39.68 -23.48
CA LYS A 183 9.64 39.70 -24.95
C LYS A 183 8.33 40.38 -25.38
N GLY A 184 7.24 40.20 -24.63
CA GLY A 184 5.95 40.83 -24.91
C GLY A 184 5.96 42.35 -24.72
N GLU A 185 6.75 42.86 -23.77
CA GLU A 185 6.95 44.30 -23.58
C GLU A 185 7.87 44.92 -24.63
N ILE A 186 8.91 44.20 -25.07
CA ILE A 186 9.84 44.67 -26.12
C ILE A 186 9.18 44.64 -27.52
N SER A 187 8.12 43.84 -27.72
CA SER A 187 7.39 43.77 -29.00
C SER A 187 6.45 44.96 -29.26
N ASN A 188 6.22 45.83 -28.26
CA ASN A 188 5.33 46.99 -28.36
C ASN A 188 6.10 48.33 -28.42
N PHE A 189 7.39 48.30 -28.75
CA PHE A 189 8.24 49.47 -28.99
C PHE A 189 8.80 49.48 -30.41
#